data_AF-E6KMH1-F1
#
_entry.id   AF-E6KMH1-F1
#
_cell.length_a   1.000
_cell.length_b   1.000
_cell.length_c   1.000
_cell.angle_alpha   90.00
_cell.angle_beta   90.00
_cell.angle_gamma   90.00
#
_symmetry.space_group_name_H-M   'P 1'
#
loop_
_entity.id
_entity.type
_entity.pdbx_description
1 polymer ?
#
loop_
_entity_poly.entity_id
_entity_poly.type
_entity_poly.pdbx_seq_one_letter_code
_entity_poly.pdbx_strand_id
1 'polypeptide(L)'
;MKSNKLLLINGVISLIGALTITYLSSKMWKFEIIYWVIPKLVRLSSWDGIYFSTCLILLFFGFVAFLLHDEESKVNKKTYQFLLIASIIGFIPILAGFSSVFAFVSAILYLMDYIKLSKK
;
A
#
# COMPACT_ATOMS: atom_id res chain seq x y z
N MET A 1 2.98 -18.64 -3.13
CA MET A 1 3.54 -18.43 -1.78
C MET A 1 3.42 -19.70 -1.00
N LYS A 2 4.49 -20.09 -0.30
CA LYS A 2 4.58 -21.40 0.39
C LYS A 2 3.85 -21.48 1.73
N SER A 3 3.39 -20.37 2.31
CA SER A 3 2.80 -20.34 3.67
C SER A 3 1.51 -19.50 3.75
N ASN A 4 0.44 -20.10 4.29
CA ASN A 4 -0.83 -19.42 4.58
C ASN A 4 -0.64 -18.27 5.59
N LYS A 5 0.24 -18.43 6.59
CA LYS A 5 0.53 -17.37 7.56
C LYS A 5 1.08 -16.11 6.89
N LEU A 6 1.88 -16.28 5.83
CA LEU A 6 2.49 -15.18 5.11
C LEU A 6 1.47 -14.42 4.25
N LEU A 7 0.43 -15.11 3.75
CA LEU A 7 -0.72 -14.45 3.10
C LEU A 7 -1.49 -13.57 4.06
N LEU A 8 -1.77 -14.08 5.27
CA LEU A 8 -2.45 -13.30 6.31
C LEU A 8 -1.64 -12.07 6.70
N ILE A 9 -0.35 -12.24 6.99
CA ILE A 9 0.55 -11.14 7.37
C ILE A 9 0.58 -10.06 6.28
N ASN A 10 0.79 -10.46 5.01
CA ASN A 10 0.82 -9.51 3.91
C ASN A 10 -0.52 -8.80 3.71
N GLY A 11 -1.64 -9.51 3.88
CA GLY A 11 -2.98 -8.91 3.80
C GLY A 11 -3.22 -7.85 4.88
N VAL A 12 -2.87 -8.16 6.13
CA VAL A 12 -3.00 -7.23 7.26
C VAL A 12 -2.10 -6.02 7.09
N ILE A 13 -0.84 -6.22 6.71
CA ILE A 13 0.12 -5.12 6.50
C ILE A 13 -0.33 -4.23 5.34
N SER A 14 -0.82 -4.81 4.26
CA SER A 14 -1.35 -4.06 3.13
C SER A 14 -2.58 -3.23 3.52
N LEU A 15 -3.45 -3.76 4.38
CA LEU A 15 -4.62 -3.03 4.89
C LEU A 15 -4.21 -1.85 5.78
N ILE A 16 -3.32 -2.09 6.74
CA ILE A 16 -2.79 -1.04 7.63
C ILE A 16 -2.09 0.04 6.80
N GLY A 17 -1.27 -0.36 5.82
CA GLY A 17 -0.60 0.56 4.92
C GLY A 17 -1.58 1.40 4.11
N ALA A 18 -2.63 0.80 3.54
CA ALA A 18 -3.67 1.52 2.80
C ALA A 18 -4.35 2.60 3.64
N LEU A 19 -4.74 2.26 4.88
CA LEU A 19 -5.37 3.20 5.80
C LEU A 19 -4.40 4.32 6.21
N THR A 20 -3.15 3.96 6.52
CA THR A 20 -2.12 4.91 6.92
C THR A 20 -1.80 5.90 5.80
N ILE A 21 -1.61 5.41 4.56
CA ILE A 21 -1.34 6.25 3.38
C ILE A 21 -2.54 7.17 3.10
N THR A 22 -3.78 6.66 3.19
CA THR A 22 -4.99 7.47 3.02
C THR A 22 -5.07 8.59 4.07
N TYR A 23 -4.86 8.25 5.34
CA TYR A 23 -4.93 9.21 6.44
C TYR A 23 -3.84 10.28 6.29
N LEU A 24 -2.57 9.86 6.13
CA LEU A 24 -1.44 10.79 6.07
C LEU A 24 -1.50 11.66 4.81
N SER A 25 -1.84 11.10 3.64
CA SER A 25 -2.01 11.90 2.42
C SER A 25 -3.09 12.97 2.57
N SER A 26 -4.19 12.69 3.27
CA SER A 26 -5.23 13.69 3.56
C SER A 26 -4.75 14.85 4.44
N LYS A 27 -3.70 14.62 5.24
CA LYS A 27 -3.08 15.62 6.13
C LYS A 27 -1.89 16.34 5.49
N MET A 28 -1.32 15.77 4.44
CA MET A 28 -0.16 16.34 3.73
C MET A 28 -0.51 17.53 2.86
N TRP A 29 -1.77 17.69 2.46
CA TRP A 29 -2.15 18.73 1.51
C TRP A 29 -3.02 19.78 2.18
N LYS A 30 -2.64 21.05 2.05
CA LYS A 30 -3.47 22.20 2.43
C LYS A 30 -3.53 23.17 1.27
N PHE A 31 -4.72 23.72 1.03
CA PHE A 31 -4.87 24.85 0.14
C PHE A 31 -4.51 26.12 0.91
N GLU A 32 -3.49 26.83 0.44
CA GLU A 32 -3.16 28.17 0.91
C GLU A 32 -3.55 29.18 -0.17
N ILE A 33 -4.18 30.28 0.25
CA ILE A 33 -4.52 31.38 -0.65
C ILE A 33 -3.35 32.37 -0.59
N ILE A 34 -2.59 32.46 -1.67
CA ILE A 34 -1.47 33.41 -1.77
C ILE A 34 -1.96 34.64 -2.53
N TYR A 35 -1.59 35.84 -2.05
CA TYR A 35 -1.98 37.12 -2.63
C TYR A 35 -3.50 37.30 -2.78
N TRP A 36 -4.30 36.72 -1.88
CA TRP A 36 -5.77 36.80 -1.87
C TRP A 36 -6.50 36.27 -3.13
N VAL A 37 -5.79 35.68 -4.11
CA VAL A 37 -6.38 35.35 -5.42
C VAL A 37 -6.02 33.95 -5.92
N ILE A 38 -4.84 33.40 -5.59
CA ILE A 38 -4.38 32.15 -6.20
C ILE A 38 -4.32 31.03 -5.14
N PRO A 39 -5.25 30.05 -5.19
CA PRO A 39 -5.15 28.87 -4.34
C PRO A 39 -3.95 28.03 -4.79
N LYS A 40 -3.00 27.82 -3.88
CA LYS A 40 -1.83 26.96 -4.07
C LYS A 40 -1.96 25.74 -3.18
N LEU A 41 -1.73 24.56 -3.75
CA LEU A 41 -1.64 23.34 -2.99
C LEU A 41 -0.26 23.27 -2.35
N VAL A 42 -0.21 23.33 -1.02
CA VAL A 42 1.03 23.34 -0.22
C VAL A 42 1.13 22.04 0.58
N ARG A 43 2.33 21.45 0.61
CA ARG A 43 2.61 20.22 1.33
C ARG A 43 2.98 20.53 2.79
N LEU A 44 2.24 19.98 3.75
CA LEU A 44 2.60 20.00 5.17
C LEU A 44 3.45 18.76 5.50
N SER A 45 4.70 19.03 5.91
CA SER A 45 5.78 18.04 5.99
C SER A 45 5.82 17.21 7.27
N SER A 46 5.04 17.56 8.31
CA SER A 46 5.21 16.97 9.65
C SER A 46 5.01 15.44 9.73
N TRP A 47 4.40 14.83 8.71
CA TRP A 47 4.13 13.40 8.65
C TRP A 47 4.86 12.65 7.53
N ASP A 48 5.76 13.33 6.81
CA ASP A 48 6.47 12.74 5.65
C ASP A 48 7.26 11.49 6.04
N GLY A 49 7.91 11.50 7.21
CA GLY A 49 8.70 10.37 7.69
C GLY A 49 7.87 9.09 7.87
N ILE A 50 6.69 9.20 8.49
CA ILE A 50 5.81 8.04 8.72
C ILE A 50 5.24 7.53 7.39
N TYR A 51 4.88 8.44 6.49
CA TYR A 51 4.35 8.10 5.19
C TYR A 51 5.36 7.33 4.32
N PHE A 52 6.58 7.85 4.18
CA PHE A 52 7.62 7.18 3.40
C PHE A 52 8.06 5.86 4.06
N SER A 53 8.09 5.80 5.39
CA SER A 53 8.35 4.55 6.11
C SER A 53 7.27 3.51 5.82
N THR A 54 6.00 3.92 5.76
CA THR A 54 4.89 3.02 5.39
C THR A 54 5.08 2.48 3.97
N CYS A 55 5.44 3.34 3.01
CA CYS A 55 5.72 2.92 1.63
C CYS A 55 6.90 1.93 1.56
N LEU A 56 7.98 2.17 2.32
CA LEU A 56 9.12 1.25 2.43
C LEU A 56 8.73 -0.11 3.02
N ILE A 57 7.90 -0.13 4.06
CA ILE A 57 7.41 -1.37 4.66
C ILE A 57 6.60 -2.16 3.62
N LEU A 58 5.66 -1.51 2.92
CA LEU A 58 4.89 -2.17 1.87
C LEU A 58 5.79 -2.70 0.74
N LEU A 59 6.83 -1.95 0.37
CA LEU A 59 7.80 -2.38 -0.63
C LEU A 59 8.54 -3.64 -0.19
N PHE A 60 9.03 -3.67 1.06
CA PHE A 60 9.71 -4.82 1.63
C PHE A 60 8.82 -6.08 1.60
N PHE A 61 7.58 -5.96 2.08
CA PHE A 61 6.65 -7.10 2.09
C PHE A 61 6.22 -7.53 0.68
N GLY A 62 6.02 -6.57 -0.24
CA GLY A 62 5.77 -6.86 -1.64
C GLY A 62 6.93 -7.61 -2.31
N PHE A 63 8.17 -7.22 -2.00
CA PHE A 63 9.37 -7.85 -2.54
C PHE A 63 9.59 -9.25 -1.97
N VAL A 64 9.43 -9.43 -0.66
CA VAL A 64 9.48 -10.76 -0.02
C VAL A 64 8.40 -11.68 -0.63
N ALA A 65 7.20 -11.16 -0.87
CA ALA A 65 6.13 -11.94 -1.49
C ALA A 65 6.45 -12.36 -2.93
N PHE A 66 7.10 -11.48 -3.70
CA PHE A 66 7.58 -11.77 -5.04
C PHE A 66 8.63 -12.88 -5.04
N LEU A 67 9.64 -12.80 -4.16
CA LEU A 67 10.69 -13.83 -4.05
C LEU A 67 10.15 -15.19 -3.60
N LEU A 68 9.12 -15.20 -2.75
CA LEU A 68 8.49 -16.43 -2.25
C LEU A 68 7.32 -16.91 -3.14
N HIS A 69 7.06 -16.23 -4.25
CA HIS A 69 6.09 -16.67 -5.23
C HIS A 69 6.72 -17.81 -6.05
N ASP A 70 6.02 -18.93 -6.10
CA ASP A 70 6.41 -20.10 -6.88
C ASP A 70 5.49 -20.16 -8.11
N GLU A 71 5.95 -20.61 -9.27
CA GLU A 71 5.10 -20.64 -10.48
C GLU A 71 3.91 -21.61 -10.32
N GLU A 72 4.06 -22.65 -9.50
CA GLU A 72 2.99 -23.59 -9.14
C GLU A 72 2.07 -23.07 -8.01
N SER A 73 2.27 -21.83 -7.57
CA SER A 73 1.52 -21.22 -6.48
C SER A 73 0.02 -21.10 -6.79
N LYS A 74 -0.82 -21.69 -5.92
CA LYS A 74 -2.28 -21.51 -5.92
C LYS A 74 -2.75 -20.07 -5.59
N VAL A 75 -1.83 -19.19 -5.20
CA VAL A 75 -2.06 -17.76 -4.87
C VAL A 75 -2.01 -16.93 -6.14
N ASN A 76 -2.93 -15.98 -6.30
CA ASN A 76 -3.00 -15.15 -7.49
C ASN A 76 -1.75 -14.27 -7.66
N LYS A 77 -1.14 -14.32 -8.85
CA LYS A 77 0.06 -13.54 -9.19
C LYS A 77 -0.17 -12.02 -9.08
N LYS A 78 -1.41 -11.56 -9.29
CA LYS A 78 -1.75 -10.14 -9.17
C LYS A 78 -1.68 -9.60 -7.73
N THR A 79 -1.81 -10.48 -6.73
CA THR A 79 -1.90 -10.10 -5.32
C THR A 79 -0.67 -9.33 -4.83
N TYR A 80 0.53 -9.84 -5.07
CA TYR A 80 1.78 -9.16 -4.69
C TYR A 80 2.15 -8.02 -5.65
N GLN A 81 1.74 -8.10 -6.92
CA GLN A 81 2.00 -7.05 -7.90
C GLN A 81 1.31 -5.75 -7.49
N PHE A 82 0.06 -5.82 -7.03
CA PHE A 82 -0.63 -4.65 -6.49
C PHE A 82 0.06 -4.06 -5.28
N LEU A 83 0.63 -4.89 -4.39
CA LEU A 83 1.39 -4.42 -3.23
C LEU A 83 2.67 -3.67 -3.65
N LEU A 84 3.39 -4.23 -4.61
CA LEU A 84 4.60 -3.60 -5.17
C LEU A 84 4.26 -2.27 -5.85
N ILE A 85 3.24 -2.25 -6.71
CA ILE A 85 2.79 -1.03 -7.40
C ILE A 85 2.36 0.02 -6.38
N ALA A 86 1.58 -0.37 -5.36
CA ALA A 86 1.16 0.52 -4.29
C ALA A 86 2.36 1.17 -3.60
N SER A 87 3.38 0.39 -3.28
CA SER A 87 4.58 0.88 -2.59
C SER A 87 5.43 1.83 -3.44
N ILE A 88 5.62 1.53 -4.74
CA ILE A 88 6.42 2.35 -5.65
C ILE A 88 5.72 3.68 -5.93
N ILE A 89 4.44 3.63 -6.26
CA ILE A 89 3.64 4.84 -6.51
C ILE A 89 3.51 5.68 -5.23
N GLY A 90 3.50 5.05 -4.05
CA GLY A 90 3.50 5.72 -2.75
C GLY A 90 4.70 6.63 -2.51
N PHE A 91 5.84 6.44 -3.19
CA PHE A 91 6.95 7.41 -3.10
C PHE A 91 6.66 8.73 -3.81
N ILE A 92 5.59 8.80 -4.60
CA ILE A 92 5.13 9.99 -5.31
C ILE A 92 3.87 10.52 -4.58
N PRO A 93 3.98 11.53 -3.70
CA PRO A 93 2.90 11.94 -2.81
C PRO A 93 1.63 12.43 -3.51
N ILE A 94 1.75 13.00 -4.72
CA ILE A 94 0.58 13.41 -5.51
C ILE A 94 -0.24 12.21 -6.01
N LEU A 95 0.36 11.03 -6.04
CA LEU A 95 -0.26 9.76 -6.40
C LEU A 95 -0.65 8.93 -5.16
N ALA A 96 -0.57 9.49 -3.96
CA ALA A 96 -0.84 8.77 -2.72
C ALA A 96 -2.23 8.11 -2.68
N GLY A 97 -3.25 8.75 -3.27
CA GLY A 97 -4.58 8.18 -3.38
C GLY A 97 -4.63 6.90 -4.21
N PHE A 98 -3.87 6.84 -5.32
CA PHE A 98 -3.75 5.61 -6.10
C PHE A 98 -2.98 4.54 -5.33
N SER A 99 -1.91 4.93 -4.65
CA SER A 99 -1.13 4.03 -3.80
C SER A 99 -2.02 3.36 -2.72
N SER A 100 -2.86 4.13 -2.04
CA SER A 100 -3.74 3.56 -1.00
C SER A 100 -4.78 2.61 -1.57
N VAL A 101 -5.37 2.93 -2.73
CA VAL A 101 -6.32 2.04 -3.42
C VAL A 101 -5.65 0.72 -3.81
N PHE A 102 -4.44 0.76 -4.37
CA PHE A 102 -3.72 -0.47 -4.73
C PHE A 102 -3.34 -1.30 -3.51
N ALA A 103 -2.92 -0.67 -2.41
CA ALA A 103 -2.66 -1.37 -1.16
C ALA A 103 -3.95 -2.00 -0.59
N PHE A 104 -5.10 -1.32 -0.71
CA PHE A 104 -6.37 -1.87 -0.27
C PHE A 104 -6.81 -3.09 -1.11
N VAL A 105 -6.70 -2.98 -2.45
CA VAL A 105 -6.99 -4.10 -3.36
C VAL A 105 -6.09 -5.29 -3.07
N SER A 106 -4.78 -5.05 -2.87
CA SER A 106 -3.84 -6.10 -2.51
C SER A 106 -4.22 -6.78 -1.19
N ALA A 107 -4.65 -6.00 -0.18
CA ALA A 107 -5.09 -6.54 1.10
C ALA A 107 -6.27 -7.50 0.95
N ILE A 108 -7.29 -7.11 0.18
CA ILE A 108 -8.45 -7.96 -0.11
C ILE A 108 -8.00 -9.26 -0.77
N LEU A 109 -7.17 -9.17 -1.80
CA LEU A 109 -6.69 -10.34 -2.54
C LEU A 109 -5.90 -11.31 -1.63
N TYR A 110 -5.01 -10.79 -0.78
CA TYR A 110 -4.26 -11.59 0.19
C TYR A 110 -5.17 -12.31 1.18
N LEU A 111 -6.16 -11.61 1.72
CA LEU A 111 -7.11 -12.18 2.69
C LEU A 111 -8.05 -13.20 2.04
N MET A 112 -8.50 -12.96 0.81
CA MET A 112 -9.29 -13.93 0.05
C MET A 112 -8.51 -15.20 -0.26
N ASP A 113 -7.27 -15.06 -0.74
CA ASP A 113 -6.39 -16.20 -1.02
C ASP A 113 -6.10 -16.99 0.27
N TYR A 114 -5.91 -16.30 1.40
CA TYR A 114 -5.77 -16.93 2.72
C TYR A 114 -7.01 -17.73 3.11
N ILE A 115 -8.21 -17.15 3.05
CA ILE A 115 -9.47 -17.83 3.41
C ILE A 115 -9.68 -19.07 2.54
N LYS A 116 -9.42 -18.95 1.23
CA LYS A 116 -9.59 -20.05 0.27
C LYS A 116 -8.63 -21.22 0.55
N LEU A 117 -7.39 -20.93 0.93
CA LEU A 117 -6.38 -21.94 1.22
C LEU A 117 -6.46 -22.48 2.65
N SER A 118 -7.05 -21.74 3.59
CA SER A 118 -7.27 -22.19 4.97
C SER A 118 -8.48 -23.12 5.12
N LYS A 119 -9.41 -23.10 4.16
CA LYS A 119 -10.58 -23.99 4.14
C LYS A 119 -10.34 -25.33 3.42
N LYS A 120 -9.11 -25.54 2.94
CA LYS A 120 -8.67 -26.78 2.30
C LYS A 120 -7.87 -27.61 3.28
#